data_AF-A0A1V5APV7-F1
#
_entry.id   AF-A0A1V5APV7-F1
#
_cell.length_a   1.000
_cell.length_b   1.000
_cell.length_c   1.000
_cell.angle_alpha   90.00
_cell.angle_beta   90.00
_cell.angle_gamma   90.00
#
_symmetry.space_group_name_H-M   'P 1'
#
loop_
_entity.id
_entity.type
_entity.pdbx_description
1 polymer ?
#
loop_
_entity_poly.entity_id
_entity_poly.type
_entity_poly.pdbx_seq_one_letter_code
_entity_poly.pdbx_strand_id
1 'polypeptide(L)'
;MMNKPLASTPVTQSREAVAQLIAYFNHGKPPAEMPAFFRLSGEMVLARSNKGDVYYVVTPKSCSCPAATYRPGQPCKHIRTYFKVMPKAKAATPVPVDVDSIRPDMRGFRPVSLLPGEKAEVA
;
A
#
# COMPACT_ATOMS: atom_id res chain seq x y z
N MET A 1 -38.23 -1.64 -11.09
CA MET A 1 -36.85 -1.20 -11.39
C MET A 1 -35.95 -1.68 -10.27
N MET A 2 -35.10 -2.67 -10.56
CA MET A 2 -34.26 -3.31 -9.54
C MET A 2 -33.22 -2.31 -9.01
N ASN A 3 -33.35 -1.93 -7.74
CA ASN A 3 -32.28 -1.31 -6.97
C ASN A 3 -31.18 -2.34 -6.75
N LYS A 4 -30.32 -2.50 -7.75
CA LYS A 4 -29.08 -3.25 -7.62
C LYS A 4 -28.25 -2.50 -6.57
N PRO A 5 -27.85 -3.11 -5.45
CA PRO A 5 -26.85 -2.47 -4.61
C PRO A 5 -25.62 -2.26 -5.50
N LEU A 6 -25.26 -1.00 -5.74
CA LEU A 6 -23.99 -0.63 -6.34
C LEU A 6 -22.93 -1.25 -5.42
N ALA A 7 -22.47 -2.45 -5.76
CA ALA A 7 -21.44 -3.17 -5.03
C ALA A 7 -20.08 -2.49 -5.27
N SER A 8 -19.97 -1.29 -4.70
CA SER A 8 -18.99 -0.88 -3.70
C SER A 8 -17.51 -1.01 -4.05
N THR A 9 -17.15 -1.02 -5.33
CA THR A 9 -15.76 -0.79 -5.75
C THR A 9 -15.59 0.63 -6.26
N PRO A 10 -14.56 1.36 -5.84
CA PRO A 10 -14.29 2.71 -6.33
C PRO A 10 -14.09 2.69 -7.85
N VAL A 11 -14.80 3.58 -8.57
CA VAL A 11 -14.76 3.68 -10.03
C VAL A 11 -13.93 4.88 -10.46
N THR A 12 -13.10 4.71 -11.49
CA THR A 12 -12.34 5.80 -12.11
C THR A 12 -13.26 6.86 -12.70
N GLN A 13 -12.92 8.13 -12.50
CA GLN A 13 -13.70 9.27 -12.99
C GLN A 13 -12.99 9.99 -14.13
N SER A 14 -13.75 10.49 -15.10
CA SER A 14 -13.22 11.31 -16.18
C SER A 14 -12.83 12.70 -15.67
N ARG A 15 -11.91 13.37 -16.37
CA ARG A 15 -11.49 14.75 -16.06
C ARG A 15 -12.67 15.73 -16.02
N GLU A 16 -13.63 15.59 -16.95
CA GLU A 16 -14.80 16.46 -17.05
C GLU A 16 -15.75 16.29 -15.87
N ALA A 17 -16.01 15.05 -15.45
CA ALA A 17 -16.84 14.77 -14.27
C ALA A 17 -16.22 15.38 -13.01
N VAL A 18 -14.89 15.31 -12.86
CA VAL A 18 -14.19 15.93 -11.73
C VAL A 18 -14.23 17.46 -11.82
N ALA A 19 -14.14 18.04 -13.01
CA ALA A 19 -14.28 19.50 -13.17
C ALA A 19 -15.66 19.99 -12.75
N GLN A 20 -16.72 19.27 -13.12
CA GLN A 20 -18.09 19.55 -12.69
C GLN A 20 -18.27 19.40 -11.18
N LEU A 21 -17.70 18.35 -10.58
CA LEU A 21 -17.70 18.16 -9.13
C LEU A 21 -17.00 19.32 -8.41
N ILE A 22 -15.81 19.72 -8.87
CA ILE A 22 -15.08 20.84 -8.28
C ILE A 22 -15.89 22.14 -8.42
N ALA A 23 -16.49 22.38 -9.58
CA ALA A 23 -17.35 23.54 -9.78
C ALA A 23 -18.55 23.53 -8.82
N TYR A 24 -19.18 22.37 -8.59
CA TYR A 24 -20.27 22.23 -7.63
C TYR A 24 -19.82 22.58 -6.20
N PHE A 25 -18.67 22.08 -5.75
CA PHE A 25 -18.13 22.40 -4.42
C PHE A 25 -17.68 23.86 -4.28
N ASN A 26 -17.24 24.50 -5.37
CA ASN A 26 -16.76 25.88 -5.39
C ASN A 26 -17.85 26.90 -5.75
N HIS A 27 -19.13 26.58 -5.55
CA HIS A 27 -20.26 27.46 -5.87
C HIS A 27 -20.28 27.95 -7.33
N GLY A 28 -20.02 27.05 -8.26
CA GLY A 28 -20.07 27.30 -9.71
C GLY A 28 -18.77 27.84 -10.31
N LYS A 29 -17.69 28.02 -9.53
CA LYS A 29 -16.40 28.46 -10.07
C LYS A 29 -15.59 27.25 -10.57
N PRO A 30 -15.38 27.10 -11.89
CA PRO A 30 -14.53 26.03 -12.40
C PRO A 30 -13.07 26.26 -11.95
N PRO A 31 -12.30 25.19 -11.71
CA PRO A 31 -10.89 25.32 -11.38
C PRO A 31 -10.12 25.88 -12.59
N ALA A 32 -9.28 26.90 -12.36
CA ALA A 32 -8.41 27.47 -13.39
C ALA A 32 -7.43 26.41 -13.95
N GLU A 33 -6.91 25.54 -13.07
CA GLU A 33 -6.11 24.39 -13.44
C GLU A 33 -6.59 23.14 -12.70
N MET A 34 -6.59 22.00 -13.40
CA MET A 34 -7.04 20.73 -12.82
C MET A 34 -6.03 20.22 -11.78
N PRO A 35 -6.43 20.10 -10.50
CA PRO A 35 -5.51 19.81 -9.41
C PRO A 35 -4.96 18.38 -9.50
N ALA A 36 -3.72 18.18 -9.05
CA ALA A 36 -3.12 16.84 -8.99
C ALA A 36 -3.84 15.90 -7.99
N PHE A 37 -4.43 16.48 -6.94
CA PHE A 37 -5.25 15.77 -5.98
C PHE A 37 -6.42 16.65 -5.56
N PHE A 38 -7.60 16.05 -5.37
CA PHE A 38 -8.77 16.74 -4.85
C PHE A 38 -9.40 15.90 -3.73
N ARG A 39 -9.65 16.52 -2.58
CA ARG A 39 -10.20 15.83 -1.41
C ARG A 39 -11.69 16.12 -1.30
N LEU A 40 -12.52 15.10 -1.54
CA LEU A 40 -13.99 15.20 -1.44
C LEU A 40 -14.43 15.15 0.02
N SER A 41 -13.80 14.30 0.83
CA SER A 41 -14.11 14.15 2.25
C SER A 41 -12.88 13.67 3.03
N GLY A 42 -13.02 13.54 4.36
CA GLY A 42 -11.96 13.00 5.22
C GLY A 42 -11.45 11.62 4.76
N GLU A 43 -12.32 10.80 4.17
CA GLU A 43 -12.06 9.41 3.79
C GLU A 43 -12.00 9.17 2.27
N MET A 44 -12.18 10.19 1.44
CA MET A 44 -12.22 10.04 -0.02
C MET A 44 -11.39 11.10 -0.73
N VAL A 45 -10.46 10.62 -1.57
CA VAL A 45 -9.54 11.44 -2.35
C VAL A 45 -9.60 11.04 -3.82
N LEU A 46 -9.63 12.03 -4.70
CA LEU A 46 -9.42 11.90 -6.13
C LEU A 46 -7.95 12.17 -6.45
N ALA A 47 -7.26 11.18 -6.97
CA ALA A 47 -5.86 11.29 -7.38
C ALA A 47 -5.76 11.31 -8.90
N ARG A 48 -5.14 12.35 -9.47
CA ARG A 48 -4.94 12.48 -10.92
C ARG A 48 -3.94 11.42 -11.41
N SER A 49 -4.21 10.84 -12.58
CA SER A 49 -3.23 9.96 -13.24
C SER A 49 -2.01 10.77 -13.74
N ASN A 50 -0.85 10.13 -13.91
CA ASN A 50 0.33 10.80 -14.46
C ASN A 50 0.10 11.33 -15.88
N LYS A 51 -0.78 10.68 -16.65
CA LYS A 51 -1.18 11.13 -18.00
C LYS A 51 -2.13 12.32 -17.94
N GLY A 52 -2.89 12.45 -16.85
CA GLY A 52 -3.78 13.57 -16.59
C GLY A 52 -5.19 13.42 -17.15
N ASP A 53 -5.51 12.27 -17.74
CA ASP A 53 -6.80 12.02 -18.41
C ASP A 53 -7.91 11.57 -17.45
N VAL A 54 -7.52 10.91 -16.36
CA VAL A 54 -8.44 10.19 -15.45
C VAL A 54 -8.07 10.48 -14.01
N TYR A 55 -9.08 10.48 -13.14
CA TYR A 55 -8.92 10.53 -11.69
C TYR A 55 -9.28 9.19 -11.05
N TYR A 56 -8.37 8.68 -10.21
CA TYR A 56 -8.62 7.49 -9.41
C TYR A 56 -9.32 7.88 -8.11
N VAL A 57 -10.37 7.15 -7.76
CA VAL A 57 -11.02 7.28 -6.46
C VAL A 57 -10.26 6.43 -5.45
N VAL A 58 -9.82 7.07 -4.37
CA VAL A 58 -9.01 6.47 -3.31
C VAL A 58 -9.76 6.60 -2.01
N THR A 59 -10.02 5.46 -1.38
CA THR A 59 -10.53 5.35 -0.02
C THR A 59 -9.50 4.63 0.84
N PRO A 60 -9.54 4.71 2.19
CA PRO A 60 -8.58 4.01 3.04
C PRO A 60 -8.60 2.48 2.87
N LYS A 61 -9.73 1.92 2.41
CA LYS A 61 -9.92 0.47 2.23
C LYS A 61 -9.67 0.00 0.80
N SER A 62 -9.85 0.85 -0.21
CA SER A 62 -9.83 0.44 -1.62
C SER A 62 -9.43 1.59 -2.55
N CYS A 63 -8.89 1.26 -3.71
CA CYS A 63 -8.54 2.25 -4.73
C CYS A 63 -8.97 1.75 -6.10
N SER A 64 -9.41 2.66 -6.97
CA SER A 64 -9.79 2.33 -8.35
C SER A 64 -8.61 2.16 -9.31
N CYS A 65 -7.36 2.27 -8.81
CA CYS A 65 -6.19 2.18 -9.66
C CYS A 65 -5.91 0.72 -10.08
N PRO A 66 -5.31 0.50 -11.27
CA PRO A 66 -4.98 -0.85 -11.74
C PRO A 66 -4.09 -1.62 -10.75
N ALA A 67 -3.25 -0.93 -9.98
CA ALA A 67 -2.41 -1.56 -8.97
C ALA A 67 -3.21 -2.24 -7.85
N ALA A 68 -4.40 -1.74 -7.50
CA ALA A 68 -5.28 -2.39 -6.53
C ALA A 68 -5.96 -3.63 -7.12
N THR A 69 -6.26 -3.62 -8.42
CA THR A 69 -6.80 -4.77 -9.14
C THR A 69 -5.78 -5.90 -9.28
N TYR A 70 -4.53 -5.59 -9.64
CA TYR A 70 -3.49 -6.60 -9.83
C TYR A 70 -2.86 -7.13 -8.53
N ARG A 71 -2.97 -6.39 -7.41
CA ARG A 71 -2.43 -6.77 -6.11
C ARG A 71 -3.48 -6.65 -5.01
N PRO A 72 -4.49 -7.54 -5.01
CA PRO A 72 -5.53 -7.51 -3.99
C PRO A 72 -4.94 -7.71 -2.58
N GLY A 73 -5.50 -7.00 -1.59
CA GLY A 73 -5.09 -7.10 -0.18
C GLY A 73 -3.84 -6.30 0.21
N GLN A 74 -3.17 -5.61 -0.72
CA GLN A 74 -2.06 -4.70 -0.42
C GLN A 74 -2.45 -3.24 -0.66
N PRO A 75 -2.12 -2.30 0.24
CA PRO A 75 -2.43 -0.89 0.04
C PRO A 75 -1.59 -0.34 -1.12
N CYS A 76 -2.27 0.22 -2.13
CA CYS A 76 -1.60 0.80 -3.29
C CYS A 76 -0.85 2.09 -2.92
N LYS A 77 0.01 2.58 -3.82
CA LYS A 77 0.77 3.83 -3.64
C LYS A 77 -0.15 4.99 -3.23
N HIS A 78 -1.32 5.13 -3.87
CA HIS A 78 -2.26 6.22 -3.57
C HIS A 78 -2.79 6.15 -2.13
N ILE A 79 -3.20 4.97 -1.65
CA ILE A 79 -3.69 4.81 -0.27
C ILE A 79 -2.60 5.18 0.74
N ARG A 80 -1.36 4.73 0.50
CA ARG A 80 -0.20 5.04 1.36
C ARG A 80 0.12 6.54 1.38
N THR A 81 0.04 7.21 0.23
CA THR A 81 0.33 8.65 0.10
C THR A 81 -0.71 9.51 0.80
N TYR A 82 -2.00 9.25 0.61
CA TYR A 82 -3.06 10.14 1.07
C TYR A 82 -3.62 9.80 2.45
N PHE A 83 -3.65 8.52 2.84
CA PHE A 83 -4.30 8.09 4.08
C PHE A 83 -3.32 7.66 5.17
N LYS A 84 -1.99 7.80 4.96
CA LYS A 84 -0.93 7.37 5.90
C LYS A 84 -1.31 6.09 6.64
N VAL A 85 -1.82 5.10 5.90
CA VAL A 85 -2.28 3.86 6.52
C VAL A 85 -1.04 3.16 7.03
N MET A 86 -0.79 3.25 8.34
CA MET A 86 0.20 2.40 8.98
C MET A 86 -0.22 0.97 8.64
N PRO A 87 0.67 0.15 8.06
CA PRO A 87 0.33 -1.24 7.85
C PRO A 87 -0.08 -1.78 9.22
N LYS A 88 -1.33 -2.22 9.37
CA LYS A 88 -1.64 -3.11 10.49
C LYS A 88 -0.65 -4.24 10.33
N ALA A 89 0.33 -4.30 11.24
CA ALA A 89 1.22 -5.44 11.33
C ALA A 89 0.31 -6.65 11.24
N LYS A 90 0.50 -7.48 10.21
CA LYS A 90 -0.17 -8.77 10.18
C LYS A 90 0.12 -9.36 11.55
N ALA A 91 -0.91 -9.54 12.38
CA ALA A 91 -0.74 -10.23 13.64
C ALA A 91 0.02 -11.50 13.28
N ALA A 92 1.26 -11.58 13.72
CA ALA A 92 2.08 -12.73 13.49
C ALA A 92 1.28 -13.89 14.07
N THR A 93 0.64 -14.68 13.23
CA THR A 93 0.40 -16.06 13.58
C THR A 93 1.79 -16.57 13.98
N PRO A 94 2.02 -16.96 15.24
CA PRO A 94 3.26 -17.63 15.57
C PRO A 94 3.31 -18.84 14.64
N VAL A 95 4.19 -18.78 13.65
CA VAL A 95 4.59 -19.98 12.93
C VAL A 95 5.11 -20.92 14.01
N PRO A 96 4.51 -22.10 14.21
CA PRO A 96 5.17 -23.10 15.04
C PRO A 96 6.55 -23.30 14.43
N VAL A 97 7.58 -23.14 15.25
CA VAL A 97 8.93 -23.53 14.89
C VAL A 97 8.90 -25.02 14.57
N ASP A 98 8.95 -25.37 13.29
CA ASP A 98 9.22 -26.75 12.88
C ASP A 98 10.60 -27.13 13.45
N VAL A 99 10.60 -28.04 14.42
CA VAL A 99 11.76 -28.47 15.20
C VAL A 99 12.76 -29.29 14.36
N ASP A 100 12.47 -29.57 13.09
CA ASP A 100 13.27 -30.48 12.25
C ASP A 100 14.13 -29.77 11.19
N SER A 101 14.72 -28.62 11.54
CA SER A 101 15.82 -28.07 10.74
C SER A 101 17.16 -28.69 11.18
N ILE A 102 17.58 -29.75 10.49
CA ILE A 102 18.94 -30.35 10.56
C ILE A 102 20.03 -29.38 10.05
N ARG A 103 19.66 -28.20 9.53
CA ARG A 103 20.63 -27.19 9.11
C ARG A 103 21.30 -26.58 10.34
N PRO A 104 22.62 -26.76 10.52
CA PRO A 104 23.31 -26.19 11.68
C PRO A 104 23.20 -24.66 11.62
N ASP A 105 22.63 -24.09 12.68
CA ASP A 105 22.59 -22.65 12.87
C ASP A 105 24.02 -22.15 13.15
N MET A 106 24.63 -21.51 12.16
CA MET A 106 26.00 -21.00 12.25
C MET A 106 26.14 -19.79 13.19
N ARG A 107 25.06 -19.32 13.84
CA ARG A 107 25.09 -18.19 14.79
C ARG A 107 25.79 -18.49 16.12
N GLY A 108 26.23 -19.72 16.35
CA GLY A 108 26.91 -20.15 17.58
C GLY A 108 28.29 -20.79 17.38
N PHE A 109 28.87 -20.79 16.18
CA PHE A 109 30.17 -21.42 15.95
C PHE A 109 31.29 -20.64 16.64
N ARG A 110 31.64 -21.07 17.86
CA ARG A 110 32.88 -20.73 18.53
C ARG A 110 33.96 -21.67 17.99
N PRO A 111 35.09 -21.17 17.43
CA PRO A 111 36.19 -22.06 17.08
C PRO A 111 36.65 -22.80 18.34
N VAL A 112 36.97 -24.08 18.16
CA VAL A 112 37.43 -25.01 19.19
C VAL A 112 38.47 -24.34 20.08
N SER A 113 38.21 -24.40 21.37
CA SER A 113 39.09 -23.92 22.44
C SER A 113 40.49 -24.51 22.25
N LEU A 114 41.50 -23.65 22.11
CA LEU A 114 42.89 -24.03 22.31
C LEU A 114 42.99 -24.68 23.70
N LEU A 115 43.20 -25.99 23.75
CA LEU A 115 43.47 -26.70 24.99
C LEU A 115 44.82 -26.22 25.53
N PRO A 116 44.95 -25.96 26.84
CA PRO A 116 46.18 -25.45 27.42
C PRO A 116 47.30 -26.49 27.32
N GLY A 117 48.14 -26.38 26.29
CA GLY A 117 49.32 -27.24 26.11
C GLY A 117 49.86 -27.43 24.70
N GLU A 118 49.11 -27.12 23.64
CA GLU A 118 49.59 -27.30 22.26
C GLU A 118 50.43 -26.11 21.78
N LYS A 119 51.72 -26.33 21.55
CA LYS A 119 52.61 -25.33 20.95
C LYS A 119 52.29 -25.22 19.45
N ALA A 120 52.04 -24.00 18.98
CA ALA A 120 51.97 -23.69 17.57
C ALA A 120 53.36 -23.88 16.94
N GLU A 121 53.54 -24.92 16.14
CA GLU A 121 54.71 -25.06 15.28
C GLU A 121 54.44 -24.27 13.98
N VAL A 122 55.27 -23.25 13.76
CA VAL A 122 55.30 -22.41 12.57
C VAL A 122 56.11 -23.14 11.51
N ALA A 123 55.52 -23.33 10.33
CA ALA A 123 56.22 -23.67 9.10
C ALA A 123 55.87 -22.65 8.01
#